data_AF-A0A4P5RAK8-F1
#
_entry.id   AF-A0A4P5RAK8-F1
#
_cell.length_a   1.000
_cell.length_b   1.000
_cell.length_c   1.000
_cell.angle_alpha   90.00
_cell.angle_beta   90.00
_cell.angle_gamma   90.00
#
_symmetry.space_group_name_H-M   'P 1'
#
loop_
_entity.id
_entity.type
_entity.pdbx_description
1 polymer ?
#
loop_
_entity_poly.entity_id
_entity_poly.type
_entity_poly.pdbx_seq_one_letter_code
_entity_poly.pdbx_strand_id
1 'polypeptide(L)'
;MDIADDIAYSVHDIEDAIYGQHFSPLALDSEPEFKEVIKLAATEYAPEINEDNLNKALNSLIKQSWWVKSFTATQVDMAALKNMTSHLIGKFTEEIEQTTKAGNKAENFTRYNANLIVPLDTKAQIAVLKAVVNLFVMQRKGAAENYAKEQDLILNIVEGLQNSPQKLDPQFKHQFDNAGSSKEAKRAVIDQVASLTDSSARRLAQEFVG
;
A
#
# COMPACT_ATOMS: atom_id res chain seq x y z
N MET A 1 13.77 -5.83 -3.84
CA MET A 1 12.85 -4.78 -4.31
C MET A 1 11.80 -4.55 -3.23
N ASP A 2 11.30 -5.64 -2.65
CA ASP A 2 10.21 -5.68 -1.66
C ASP A 2 10.39 -4.74 -0.47
N ILE A 3 11.57 -4.66 0.17
CA ILE A 3 11.70 -3.83 1.38
C ILE A 3 11.59 -2.32 1.13
N ALA A 4 12.04 -1.84 -0.03
CA ALA A 4 11.96 -0.41 -0.35
C ALA A 4 10.50 0.00 -0.55
N ASP A 5 9.73 -0.91 -1.16
CA ASP A 5 8.29 -0.77 -1.36
C ASP A 5 7.54 -0.82 -0.01
N ASP A 6 7.90 -1.77 0.86
CA ASP A 6 7.36 -1.90 2.21
C ASP A 6 7.56 -0.64 3.04
N ILE A 7 8.75 -0.02 2.98
CA ILE A 7 9.04 1.24 3.66
C ILE A 7 8.21 2.37 3.05
N ALA A 8 8.19 2.50 1.72
CA ALA A 8 7.49 3.58 1.05
C ALA A 8 5.99 3.56 1.36
N TYR A 9 5.30 2.41 1.16
CA TYR A 9 3.87 2.31 1.41
C TYR A 9 3.53 2.41 2.89
N SER A 10 4.26 1.74 3.79
CA SER A 10 3.94 1.81 5.23
C SER A 10 4.07 3.22 5.80
N VAL A 11 4.96 4.06 5.27
CA VAL A 11 5.16 5.43 5.74
C VAL A 11 4.27 6.43 5.01
N HIS A 12 4.22 6.40 3.68
CA HIS A 12 3.44 7.37 2.92
C HIS A 12 1.93 7.15 3.09
N ASP A 13 1.46 5.91 3.22
CA ASP A 13 0.04 5.68 3.47
C ASP A 13 -0.39 6.22 4.85
N ILE A 14 0.51 6.24 5.85
CA ILE A 14 0.25 6.89 7.14
C ILE A 14 0.17 8.41 6.97
N GLU A 15 1.09 8.99 6.19
CA GLU A 15 1.07 10.42 5.85
C GLU A 15 -0.24 10.82 5.19
N ASP A 16 -0.64 10.08 4.15
CA ASP A 16 -1.87 10.30 3.40
C ASP A 16 -3.11 10.07 4.26
N ALA A 17 -3.09 9.06 5.15
CA ALA A 17 -4.18 8.81 6.08
C ALA A 17 -4.39 9.97 7.06
N ILE A 18 -3.31 10.56 7.57
CA ILE A 18 -3.36 11.72 8.47
C ILE A 18 -3.78 12.97 7.70
N TYR A 19 -3.15 13.22 6.54
CA TYR A 19 -3.44 14.37 5.69
C TYR A 19 -4.90 14.37 5.21
N GLY A 20 -5.39 13.21 4.77
CA GLY A 20 -6.78 12.97 4.36
C GLY A 20 -7.77 12.89 5.52
N GLN A 21 -7.31 13.04 6.78
CA GLN A 21 -8.11 12.95 8.00
C GLN A 21 -8.87 11.62 8.14
N HIS A 22 -8.38 10.56 7.50
CA HIS A 22 -8.88 9.20 7.68
C HIS A 22 -8.33 8.57 8.97
N PHE A 23 -7.18 9.04 9.43
CA PHE A 23 -6.54 8.59 10.67
C PHE A 23 -6.14 9.77 11.55
N SER A 24 -6.57 9.75 12.81
CA SER A 24 -6.05 10.64 13.85
C SER A 24 -5.04 9.87 14.71
N PRO A 25 -3.78 10.32 14.84
CA PRO A 25 -2.79 9.63 15.66
C PRO A 25 -3.18 9.46 17.13
N LEU A 26 -4.05 10.32 17.66
CA LEU A 26 -4.63 10.16 19.01
C LEU A 26 -5.46 8.88 19.16
N ALA A 27 -5.98 8.30 18.07
CA ALA A 27 -6.71 7.04 18.14
C ALA A 27 -5.85 5.90 18.69
N LEU A 28 -4.53 5.97 18.54
CA LEU A 28 -3.61 4.97 19.09
C LEU A 28 -3.37 5.12 20.60
N ASP A 29 -3.83 6.22 21.22
CA ASP A 29 -3.84 6.35 22.68
C ASP A 29 -5.03 5.58 23.30
N SER A 30 -5.98 5.12 22.47
CA SER A 30 -7.15 4.34 22.87
C SER A 30 -6.84 2.83 22.85
N GLU A 31 -7.12 2.14 23.97
CA GLU A 31 -6.79 0.72 24.13
C GLU A 31 -7.48 -0.21 23.10
N PRO A 32 -8.77 -0.04 22.75
CA PRO A 32 -9.43 -0.87 21.73
C PRO A 32 -8.78 -0.76 20.36
N GLU A 33 -8.56 0.46 19.85
CA GLU A 33 -7.95 0.71 18.55
C GLU A 33 -6.52 0.19 18.49
N PHE A 34 -5.73 0.43 19.54
CA PHE A 34 -4.38 -0.11 19.63
C PHE A 34 -4.38 -1.64 19.54
N LYS A 35 -5.26 -2.33 20.28
CA LYS A 35 -5.37 -3.79 20.24
C LYS A 35 -5.80 -4.32 18.88
N GLU A 36 -6.75 -3.66 18.22
CA GLU A 36 -7.20 -4.10 16.88
C GLU A 36 -6.09 -3.94 15.84
N VAL A 37 -5.27 -2.87 15.93
CA VAL A 37 -4.07 -2.73 15.08
C VAL A 37 -3.09 -3.87 15.31
N ILE A 38 -2.80 -4.24 16.56
CA ILE A 38 -1.89 -5.35 16.86
C ILE A 38 -2.42 -6.68 16.32
N LYS A 39 -3.69 -6.97 16.55
CA LYS A 39 -4.35 -8.17 16.04
C LYS A 39 -4.30 -8.22 14.51
N LEU A 40 -4.64 -7.12 13.84
CA LEU A 40 -4.63 -7.03 12.38
C LEU A 40 -3.21 -7.18 11.81
N ALA A 41 -2.20 -6.60 12.47
CA ALA A 41 -0.80 -6.81 12.13
C ALA A 41 -0.41 -8.28 12.25
N ALA A 42 -0.82 -8.95 13.33
CA ALA A 42 -0.54 -10.36 13.58
C ALA A 42 -1.27 -11.32 12.64
N THR A 43 -2.45 -10.96 12.13
CA THR A 43 -3.20 -11.85 11.22
C THR A 43 -2.87 -11.63 9.75
N GLU A 44 -2.73 -10.37 9.31
CA GLU A 44 -2.66 -10.04 7.88
C GLU A 44 -1.25 -9.68 7.40
N TYR A 45 -0.41 -9.10 8.26
CA TYR A 45 0.85 -8.46 7.82
C TYR A 45 2.12 -9.16 8.29
N ALA A 46 2.10 -9.80 9.46
CA ALA A 46 3.25 -10.47 10.05
C ALA A 46 2.82 -11.66 10.93
N PRO A 47 2.16 -12.70 10.36
CA PRO A 47 1.71 -13.88 11.10
C PRO A 47 2.84 -14.68 11.75
N GLU A 48 4.09 -14.49 11.32
CA GLU A 48 5.27 -15.07 11.92
C GLU A 48 5.81 -14.29 13.14
N ILE A 49 5.34 -13.06 13.39
CA ILE A 49 5.78 -12.22 14.50
C ILE A 49 4.75 -12.28 15.63
N ASN A 50 5.20 -12.58 16.85
CA ASN A 50 4.31 -12.60 18.01
C ASN A 50 3.74 -11.20 18.34
N GLU A 51 2.54 -11.19 18.94
CA GLU A 51 1.84 -9.95 19.30
C GLU A 51 2.64 -9.07 20.28
N ASP A 52 3.44 -9.66 21.18
CA ASP A 52 4.27 -8.90 22.12
C ASP A 52 5.31 -8.03 21.39
N ASN A 53 5.92 -8.55 20.33
CA ASN A 53 6.89 -7.81 19.52
C ASN A 53 6.19 -6.73 18.69
N LEU A 54 5.01 -7.01 18.13
CA LEU A 54 4.19 -6.02 17.43
C LEU A 54 3.75 -4.90 18.38
N ASN A 55 3.33 -5.25 19.59
CA ASN A 55 2.95 -4.30 20.63
C ASN A 55 4.12 -3.39 21.00
N LYS A 56 5.30 -3.96 21.26
CA LYS A 56 6.53 -3.20 21.51
C LYS A 56 6.89 -2.30 20.34
N ALA A 57 6.78 -2.80 19.11
CA ALA A 57 7.05 -2.04 17.90
C ALA A 57 6.16 -0.81 17.79
N LEU A 58 4.83 -0.96 17.88
CA LEU A 58 3.91 0.18 17.80
C LEU A 58 4.12 1.18 18.95
N ASN A 59 4.27 0.66 20.18
CA ASN A 59 4.57 1.50 21.34
C ASN A 59 5.88 2.30 21.18
N SER A 60 6.90 1.69 20.57
CA SER A 60 8.20 2.34 20.35
C SER A 60 8.10 3.52 19.40
N LEU A 61 7.21 3.45 18.40
CA LEU A 61 6.98 4.51 17.41
C LEU A 61 6.17 5.66 18.00
N ILE A 62 5.03 5.38 18.63
CA ILE A 62 4.11 6.42 19.13
C ILE A 62 4.66 7.22 20.31
N LYS A 63 5.74 6.75 20.94
CA LYS A 63 6.44 7.41 22.05
C LYS A 63 7.58 8.33 21.59
N GLN A 64 7.90 8.33 20.30
CA GLN A 64 8.94 9.20 19.77
C GLN A 64 8.52 10.66 19.85
N SER A 65 9.46 11.56 20.15
CA SER A 65 9.20 13.00 20.25
C SER A 65 8.77 13.63 18.91
N TRP A 66 9.15 13.00 17.79
CA TRP A 66 8.79 13.41 16.44
C TRP A 66 7.49 12.77 15.94
N TRP A 67 6.84 11.90 16.71
CA TRP A 67 5.57 11.30 16.34
C TRP A 67 4.45 12.35 16.43
N VAL A 68 3.75 12.59 15.32
CA VAL A 68 2.64 13.53 15.28
C VAL A 68 1.49 13.01 16.15
N LYS A 69 0.98 13.87 17.05
CA LYS A 69 -0.15 13.53 17.93
C LYS A 69 -1.47 14.06 17.40
N SER A 70 -1.48 15.27 16.84
CA SER A 70 -2.67 15.90 16.27
C SER A 70 -2.33 16.55 14.95
N PHE A 71 -3.30 16.67 14.05
CA PHE A 71 -3.10 17.29 12.75
C PHE A 71 -4.33 18.11 12.37
N THR A 72 -4.14 19.41 12.14
CA THR A 72 -5.18 20.36 11.71
C THR A 72 -4.83 21.07 10.40
N ALA A 73 -3.87 20.50 9.65
CA ALA A 73 -3.38 21.02 8.37
C ALA A 73 -2.82 22.45 8.42
N THR A 74 -2.35 22.91 9.59
CA THR A 74 -1.56 24.15 9.68
C THR A 74 -0.18 23.95 9.07
N GLN A 75 0.53 25.03 8.75
CA GLN A 75 1.90 24.94 8.24
C GLN A 75 2.84 24.21 9.22
N VAL A 76 2.63 24.38 10.53
CA VAL A 76 3.41 23.69 11.57
C VAL A 76 3.10 22.18 11.56
N ASP A 77 1.82 21.81 11.43
CA ASP A 77 1.42 20.40 11.35
C ASP A 77 1.97 19.73 10.10
N MET A 78 1.96 20.41 8.95
CA MET A 78 2.56 19.90 7.70
C MET A 78 4.06 19.65 7.85
N ALA A 79 4.78 20.55 8.52
CA ALA A 79 6.20 20.37 8.80
C ALA A 79 6.45 19.21 9.77
N ALA A 80 5.61 19.06 10.80
CA ALA A 80 5.70 17.96 11.74
C ALA A 80 5.43 16.60 11.07
N LEU A 81 4.40 16.51 10.22
CA LEU A 81 4.05 15.32 9.47
C LEU A 81 5.18 14.92 8.51
N LYS A 82 5.70 15.87 7.73
CA LYS A 82 6.87 15.64 6.87
C LYS A 82 8.10 15.19 7.67
N ASN A 83 8.31 15.73 8.87
CA ASN A 83 9.43 15.33 9.72
C ASN A 83 9.23 13.91 10.24
N MET A 84 8.02 13.54 10.68
CA MET A 84 7.69 12.18 11.10
C MET A 84 7.96 11.17 9.98
N THR A 85 7.54 11.44 8.75
CA THR A 85 7.80 10.55 7.61
C THR A 85 9.28 10.44 7.28
N SER A 86 10.00 11.56 7.33
CA SER A 86 11.47 11.58 7.14
C SER A 86 12.18 10.73 8.20
N HIS A 87 11.75 10.82 9.47
CA HIS A 87 12.31 10.02 10.56
C HIS A 87 12.03 8.53 10.40
N LEU A 88 10.81 8.14 10.01
CA LEU A 88 10.46 6.74 9.77
C LEU A 88 11.29 6.13 8.65
N ILE A 89 11.37 6.80 7.48
CA ILE A 89 12.17 6.33 6.34
C ILE A 89 13.65 6.23 6.74
N GLY A 90 14.19 7.26 7.38
CA GLY A 90 15.58 7.28 7.83
C GLY A 90 15.88 6.13 8.80
N LYS A 91 15.04 5.95 9.83
CA LYS A 91 15.20 4.87 10.81
C LYS A 91 15.21 3.49 10.14
N PHE A 92 14.22 3.18 9.30
CA PHE A 92 14.12 1.85 8.69
C PHE A 92 15.29 1.59 7.74
N THR A 93 15.62 2.56 6.89
CA THR A 93 16.74 2.41 5.94
C THR A 93 18.08 2.24 6.66
N GLU A 94 18.33 3.02 7.72
CA GLU A 94 19.55 2.94 8.52
C GLU A 94 19.68 1.60 9.26
N GLU A 95 18.61 1.13 9.92
CA GLU A 95 18.63 -0.15 10.64
C GLU A 95 18.86 -1.35 9.71
N ILE A 96 18.22 -1.34 8.54
CA ILE A 96 18.40 -2.38 7.52
C ILE A 96 19.82 -2.32 6.96
N GLU A 97 20.34 -1.12 6.65
CA GLU A 97 21.70 -0.95 6.16
C GLU A 97 22.72 -1.47 7.16
N GLN A 98 22.64 -1.04 8.43
CA GLN A 98 23.56 -1.44 9.49
C GLN A 98 23.51 -2.95 9.73
N THR A 99 22.32 -3.54 9.79
CA THR A 99 22.15 -4.98 10.03
C THR A 99 22.64 -5.79 8.83
N THR A 100 22.35 -5.34 7.62
CA THR A 100 22.88 -5.93 6.39
C THR A 100 24.41 -5.88 6.40
N LYS A 101 25.01 -4.74 6.79
CA LYS A 101 26.47 -4.64 6.90
C LYS A 101 27.07 -5.59 7.91
N ALA A 102 26.48 -5.67 9.10
CA ALA A 102 26.97 -6.52 10.18
C ALA A 102 26.79 -8.03 9.90
N GLY A 103 25.73 -8.42 9.19
CA GLY A 103 25.42 -9.81 8.91
C GLY A 103 26.10 -10.39 7.67
N ASN A 104 26.81 -9.58 6.88
CA ASN A 104 27.55 -10.02 5.71
C ASN A 104 29.06 -9.92 5.93
N LYS A 105 29.81 -10.91 5.42
CA LYS A 105 31.29 -10.93 5.50
C LYS A 105 31.97 -10.31 4.27
N ALA A 106 31.22 -10.01 3.22
CA ALA A 106 31.76 -9.49 1.98
C ALA A 106 32.20 -8.03 2.14
N GLU A 107 33.32 -7.65 1.51
CA GLU A 107 33.77 -6.25 1.49
C GLU A 107 33.01 -5.41 0.44
N ASN A 108 32.49 -6.06 -0.61
CA ASN A 108 31.72 -5.42 -1.68
C ASN A 108 30.32 -6.03 -1.80
N PHE A 109 29.29 -5.19 -1.69
CA PHE A 109 27.90 -5.65 -1.77
C PHE A 109 27.44 -5.62 -3.22
N THR A 110 27.18 -6.81 -3.76
CA THR A 110 26.58 -6.99 -5.09
C THR A 110 25.39 -7.91 -4.97
N ARG A 111 24.57 -7.99 -6.02
CA ARG A 111 23.31 -8.75 -6.04
C ARG A 111 23.43 -10.18 -5.51
N TYR A 112 24.56 -10.84 -5.73
CA TYR A 112 24.79 -12.24 -5.35
C TYR A 112 25.90 -12.42 -4.31
N ASN A 113 26.42 -11.32 -3.76
CA ASN A 113 27.52 -11.31 -2.80
C ASN A 113 27.13 -10.72 -1.44
N ALA A 114 25.86 -10.41 -1.24
CA ALA A 114 25.32 -9.96 0.04
C ALA A 114 23.85 -10.36 0.17
N ASN A 115 23.44 -10.67 1.40
CA ASN A 115 22.04 -10.85 1.75
C ASN A 115 21.52 -9.56 2.37
N LEU A 116 20.40 -9.03 1.86
CA LEU A 116 19.66 -7.97 2.52
C LEU A 116 19.01 -8.54 3.79
N ILE A 117 19.31 -7.95 4.95
CA ILE A 117 18.80 -8.41 6.25
C ILE A 117 17.91 -7.33 6.84
N VAL A 118 16.63 -7.64 7.02
CA VAL A 118 15.66 -6.77 7.69
C VAL A 118 15.49 -7.23 9.14
N PRO A 119 15.84 -6.38 10.13
CA PRO A 119 15.68 -6.72 11.55
C PRO A 119 14.24 -7.04 11.91
N LEU A 120 14.06 -7.91 12.92
CA LEU A 120 12.73 -8.27 13.42
C LEU A 120 11.94 -7.02 13.89
N ASP A 121 12.61 -6.09 14.57
CA ASP A 121 11.98 -4.86 15.06
C ASP A 121 11.48 -3.98 13.91
N THR A 122 12.31 -3.78 12.88
CA THR A 122 11.93 -3.02 11.67
C THR A 122 10.76 -3.69 10.94
N LYS A 123 10.79 -5.03 10.79
CA LYS A 123 9.65 -5.77 10.20
C LYS A 123 8.37 -5.57 11.00
N ALA A 124 8.45 -5.70 12.32
CA ALA A 124 7.31 -5.50 13.22
C ALA A 124 6.76 -4.07 13.13
N GLN A 125 7.62 -3.05 13.06
CA GLN A 125 7.24 -1.65 12.91
C GLN A 125 6.54 -1.38 11.57
N ILE A 126 7.07 -1.89 10.47
CA ILE A 126 6.43 -1.79 9.15
C ILE A 126 5.05 -2.47 9.18
N ALA A 127 4.96 -3.67 9.76
CA ALA A 127 3.71 -4.43 9.84
C ALA A 127 2.63 -3.67 10.63
N VAL A 128 2.96 -3.07 11.78
CA VAL A 128 1.96 -2.30 12.55
C VAL A 128 1.56 -1.01 11.83
N LEU A 129 2.45 -0.33 11.10
CA LEU A 129 2.08 0.84 10.30
C LEU A 129 1.11 0.46 9.16
N LYS A 130 1.37 -0.65 8.46
CA LYS A 130 0.43 -1.19 7.46
C LYS A 130 -0.93 -1.54 8.08
N ALA A 131 -0.93 -2.12 9.29
CA ALA A 131 -2.16 -2.43 10.00
C ALA A 131 -2.95 -1.19 10.43
N VAL A 132 -2.28 -0.11 10.85
CA VAL A 132 -2.94 1.18 11.12
C VAL A 132 -3.66 1.68 9.86
N VAL A 133 -2.97 1.72 8.72
CA VAL A 133 -3.58 2.15 7.45
C VAL A 133 -4.75 1.26 7.07
N ASN A 134 -4.61 -0.06 7.20
CA ASN A 134 -5.70 -0.98 6.89
C ASN A 134 -6.94 -0.69 7.74
N LEU A 135 -6.78 -0.58 9.07
CA LEU A 135 -7.89 -0.33 9.98
C LEU A 135 -8.59 1.01 9.71
N PHE A 136 -7.83 2.09 9.53
CA PHE A 136 -8.39 3.45 9.45
C PHE A 136 -8.71 3.92 8.02
N VAL A 137 -8.09 3.32 7.00
CA VAL A 137 -8.27 3.72 5.60
C VAL A 137 -9.02 2.65 4.82
N MET A 138 -8.58 1.38 4.86
CA MET A 138 -9.15 0.33 4.02
C MET A 138 -10.45 -0.24 4.61
N GLN A 139 -10.56 -0.29 5.93
CA GLN A 139 -11.75 -0.77 6.65
C GLN A 139 -12.70 0.35 7.10
N ARG A 140 -12.46 1.59 6.67
CA ARG A 140 -13.35 2.71 6.99
C ARG A 140 -14.76 2.46 6.44
N LYS A 141 -15.76 2.97 7.14
CA LYS A 141 -17.16 2.93 6.68
C LYS A 141 -17.26 3.52 5.25
N GLY A 142 -17.89 2.79 4.34
CA GLY A 142 -18.02 3.21 2.93
C GLY A 142 -16.93 2.68 2.01
N ALA A 143 -15.79 2.18 2.52
CA ALA A 143 -14.69 1.72 1.67
C ALA A 143 -15.06 0.47 0.88
N ALA A 144 -15.67 -0.53 1.53
CA ALA A 144 -16.10 -1.75 0.87
C ALA A 144 -17.11 -1.46 -0.26
N GLU A 145 -18.08 -0.56 -0.05
CA GLU A 145 -19.03 -0.18 -1.10
C GLU A 145 -18.35 0.58 -2.26
N ASN A 146 -17.33 1.39 -1.97
CA ASN A 146 -16.57 2.06 -3.02
C ASN A 146 -15.73 1.09 -3.85
N TYR A 147 -15.03 0.15 -3.20
CA TYR A 147 -14.27 -0.89 -3.89
C TYR A 147 -15.16 -1.79 -4.75
N ALA A 148 -16.37 -2.12 -4.26
CA ALA A 148 -17.35 -2.86 -5.05
C ALA A 148 -17.75 -2.11 -6.33
N LYS A 149 -18.04 -0.79 -6.22
CA LYS A 149 -18.36 0.04 -7.39
C LYS A 149 -17.22 0.13 -8.39
N GLU A 150 -15.98 0.22 -7.90
CA GLU A 150 -14.79 0.26 -8.74
C GLU A 150 -14.55 -1.10 -9.44
N GLN A 151 -14.80 -2.21 -8.74
CA GLN A 151 -14.76 -3.54 -9.33
C GLN A 151 -15.83 -3.70 -10.42
N ASP A 152 -17.07 -3.30 -10.14
CA ASP A 152 -18.18 -3.32 -11.11
C ASP A 152 -17.85 -2.46 -12.35
N LEU A 153 -17.26 -1.28 -12.15
CA LEU A 153 -16.80 -0.41 -13.25
C LEU A 153 -15.83 -1.15 -14.18
N ILE A 154 -14.82 -1.81 -13.62
CA ILE A 154 -13.82 -2.55 -14.40
C ILE A 154 -14.46 -3.76 -15.11
N LEU A 155 -15.33 -4.51 -14.42
CA LEU A 155 -16.05 -5.64 -15.01
C LEU A 155 -16.92 -5.20 -16.19
N ASN A 156 -17.65 -4.11 -16.05
CA ASN A 156 -18.50 -3.55 -17.10
C ASN A 156 -17.68 -3.10 -18.32
N ILE A 157 -16.49 -2.53 -18.11
CA ILE A 157 -15.59 -2.17 -19.23
C ILE A 157 -15.11 -3.44 -19.95
N VAL A 158 -14.70 -4.47 -19.20
CA VAL A 158 -14.24 -5.74 -19.79
C VAL A 158 -15.36 -6.38 -20.61
N GLU A 159 -16.57 -6.49 -20.05
CA GLU A 159 -17.73 -7.05 -20.74
C GLU A 159 -18.10 -6.20 -21.97
N GLY A 160 -18.13 -4.89 -21.83
CA GLY A 160 -18.42 -3.94 -22.91
C GLY A 160 -17.46 -4.09 -24.08
N LEU A 161 -16.16 -4.17 -23.83
CA LEU A 161 -15.13 -4.36 -24.87
C LEU A 161 -15.19 -5.77 -25.49
N GLN A 162 -15.53 -6.80 -24.73
CA GLN A 162 -15.73 -8.15 -25.29
C GLN A 162 -16.94 -8.19 -26.24
N ASN A 163 -18.03 -7.50 -25.89
CA ASN A 163 -19.25 -7.43 -26.70
C ASN A 163 -19.16 -6.42 -27.85
N SER A 164 -18.22 -5.47 -27.77
CA SER A 164 -17.98 -4.45 -28.80
C SER A 164 -16.49 -4.31 -29.11
N PRO A 165 -15.84 -5.33 -29.71
CA PRO A 165 -14.39 -5.29 -29.99
C PRO A 165 -13.98 -4.13 -30.90
N GLN A 166 -14.88 -3.56 -31.69
CA GLN A 166 -14.63 -2.36 -32.50
C GLN A 166 -14.24 -1.12 -31.67
N LYS A 167 -14.49 -1.13 -30.36
CA LYS A 167 -14.07 -0.08 -29.41
C LYS A 167 -12.68 -0.33 -28.79
N LEU A 168 -12.01 -1.43 -29.15
CA LEU A 168 -10.63 -1.64 -28.75
C LEU A 168 -9.71 -0.65 -29.48
N ASP A 169 -8.67 -0.18 -28.79
CA ASP A 169 -7.62 0.61 -29.44
C ASP A 169 -6.91 -0.25 -30.48
N PRO A 170 -6.36 0.35 -31.55
CA PRO A 170 -5.87 -0.40 -32.72
C PRO A 170 -4.87 -1.54 -32.38
N GLN A 171 -3.98 -1.33 -31.41
CA GLN A 171 -3.02 -2.37 -31.00
C GLN A 171 -3.68 -3.60 -30.38
N PHE A 172 -4.69 -3.39 -29.51
CA PHE A 172 -5.41 -4.47 -28.84
C PHE A 172 -6.44 -5.09 -29.78
N LYS A 173 -7.04 -4.29 -30.67
CA LYS A 173 -7.91 -4.79 -31.74
C LYS A 173 -7.16 -5.76 -32.66
N HIS A 174 -5.94 -5.40 -33.06
CA HIS A 174 -5.10 -6.28 -33.87
C HIS A 174 -4.79 -7.59 -33.14
N GLN A 175 -4.44 -7.54 -31.85
CA GLN A 175 -4.22 -8.75 -31.04
C GLN A 175 -5.49 -9.60 -30.91
N PHE A 176 -6.64 -8.95 -30.71
CA PHE A 176 -7.95 -9.61 -30.61
C PHE A 176 -8.33 -10.34 -31.90
N ASP A 177 -8.18 -9.68 -33.06
CA ASP A 177 -8.57 -10.25 -34.36
C ASP A 177 -7.67 -11.41 -34.80
N ASN A 178 -6.40 -11.39 -34.39
CA ASN A 178 -5.43 -12.44 -34.70
C ASN A 178 -5.32 -13.51 -33.61
N ALA A 179 -6.17 -13.45 -32.58
CA ALA A 179 -6.17 -14.43 -31.50
C ALA A 179 -6.58 -15.82 -32.01
N GLY A 180 -5.78 -16.84 -31.70
CA GLY A 180 -6.08 -18.24 -32.01
C GLY A 180 -7.07 -18.90 -31.04
N SER A 181 -7.44 -18.20 -29.97
CA SER A 181 -8.39 -18.70 -28.96
C SER A 181 -9.16 -17.59 -28.27
N SER A 182 -10.28 -17.95 -27.63
CA SER A 182 -11.06 -17.03 -26.80
C SER A 182 -10.27 -16.49 -25.59
N LYS A 183 -9.29 -17.27 -25.08
CA LYS A 183 -8.40 -16.82 -24.00
C LYS A 183 -7.45 -15.73 -24.48
N GLU A 184 -6.88 -15.89 -25.67
CA GLU A 184 -6.01 -14.88 -26.29
C GLU A 184 -6.80 -13.62 -26.66
N ALA A 185 -8.01 -13.76 -27.19
CA ALA A 185 -8.90 -12.63 -27.46
C ALA A 185 -9.25 -11.88 -26.16
N LYS A 186 -9.60 -12.61 -25.09
CA LYS A 186 -9.83 -12.02 -23.76
C LYS A 186 -8.58 -11.33 -23.22
N ARG A 187 -7.38 -11.86 -23.47
CA ARG A 187 -6.12 -11.25 -23.03
C ARG A 187 -5.93 -9.85 -23.62
N ALA A 188 -6.20 -9.66 -24.91
CA ALA A 188 -6.14 -8.35 -25.55
C ALA A 188 -7.08 -7.32 -24.90
N VAL A 189 -8.29 -7.75 -24.52
CA VAL A 189 -9.23 -6.89 -23.75
C VAL A 189 -8.66 -6.53 -22.38
N ILE A 190 -8.14 -7.52 -21.64
CA ILE A 190 -7.55 -7.28 -20.31
C ILE A 190 -6.34 -6.34 -20.40
N ASP A 191 -5.48 -6.48 -21.41
CA ASP A 191 -4.32 -5.62 -21.60
C ASP A 191 -4.73 -4.17 -21.91
N GLN A 192 -5.82 -3.96 -22.69
CA GLN A 192 -6.38 -2.63 -22.86
C GLN A 192 -6.86 -2.06 -21.53
N VAL A 193 -7.69 -2.81 -20.80
CA VAL A 193 -8.27 -2.33 -19.54
C VAL A 193 -7.18 -2.02 -18.51
N ALA A 194 -6.13 -2.84 -18.42
CA ALA A 194 -4.99 -2.62 -17.54
C ALA A 194 -4.12 -1.40 -17.93
N SER A 195 -4.20 -0.94 -19.17
CA SER A 195 -3.49 0.27 -19.63
C SER A 195 -4.25 1.58 -19.33
N LEU A 196 -5.51 1.48 -18.90
CA LEU A 196 -6.32 2.65 -18.60
C LEU A 196 -5.89 3.29 -17.28
N THR A 197 -5.76 4.61 -17.28
CA THR A 197 -5.84 5.41 -16.05
C THR A 197 -7.26 5.40 -15.50
N ASP A 198 -7.44 5.69 -14.21
CA ASP A 198 -8.76 5.86 -13.58
C ASP A 198 -9.68 6.80 -14.36
N SER A 199 -9.14 7.94 -14.82
CA SER A 199 -9.92 8.93 -15.58
C SER A 199 -10.36 8.39 -16.94
N SER A 200 -9.50 7.65 -17.63
CA SER A 200 -9.87 7.00 -18.90
C SER A 200 -10.82 5.83 -18.71
N ALA A 201 -10.68 5.06 -17.63
CA ALA A 201 -11.58 3.96 -17.29
C ALA A 201 -13.00 4.49 -17.03
N ARG A 202 -13.15 5.53 -16.20
CA ARG A 202 -14.44 6.17 -15.94
C ARG A 202 -15.08 6.73 -17.22
N ARG A 203 -14.28 7.35 -18.10
CA ARG A 203 -14.77 7.87 -19.38
C ARG A 203 -15.23 6.74 -20.30
N LEU A 204 -14.44 5.68 -20.45
CA LEU A 204 -14.78 4.55 -21.31
C LEU A 204 -16.01 3.80 -20.80
N ALA A 205 -16.14 3.64 -19.49
CA ALA A 205 -17.30 3.00 -18.87
C ALA A 205 -18.62 3.70 -19.24
N GLN A 206 -18.64 5.02 -19.38
CA GLN A 206 -19.84 5.77 -19.79
C GLN A 206 -20.36 5.36 -21.16
N GLU A 207 -19.52 4.77 -22.02
CA GLU A 207 -19.96 4.29 -23.33
C GLU A 207 -20.61 2.90 -23.32
N PHE A 208 -20.58 2.23 -22.17
CA PHE A 208 -21.18 0.91 -21.95
C PHE A 208 -22.36 0.96 -20.97
N VAL A 209 -22.58 2.11 -20.34
CA VAL A 209 -23.80 2.38 -19.57
C VAL A 209 -24.90 2.77 -20.54
N GLY A 210 -25.81 1.83 -20.81
CA GLY A 210 -27.10 2.02 -21.47
C GLY A 210 -28.22 1.54 -20.57
#